data_AF-A0A2S5LEA9-F1
#
_entry.id   AF-A0A2S5LEA9-F1
#
_cell.length_a   1.000
_cell.length_b   1.000
_cell.length_c   1.000
_cell.angle_alpha   90.00
_cell.angle_beta   90.00
_cell.angle_gamma   90.00
#
_symmetry.space_group_name_H-M   'P 1'
#
loop_
_entity.id
_entity.type
_entity.pdbx_description
1 polymer ?
#
loop_
_entity_poly.entity_id
_entity_poly.type
_entity_poly.pdbx_seq_one_letter_code
_entity_poly.pdbx_strand_id
1 'polypeptide(L)'
;RPYPAEHARLVEEIAERGLIVSEMPTKWEPRGRDFPRRNRIISGLSRATIVVEAARRSGSLITARFANEQGREVFAVPGSPLDPRAEGVNDLIRQGATLCARPEDVTSVLAENAGTPPRKNLFDDDSLEGQDTLIDELDLFGGLDGAAFEERAAPKRFSPPSPPADRVADLDARPRCDESPRRDAHEVILSLLGPAPIAIDDLIRVAGLTAREVQGVLVELDIEGRLQRHGASSVSLAINYKL
;
A
#
# COMPACT_ATOMS: atom_id res chain seq x y z
N ARG A 1 -4.26 13.28 -20.51
CA ARG A 1 -2.90 13.63 -20.97
C ARG A 1 -1.97 13.52 -19.76
N PRO A 2 -0.71 13.09 -19.91
CA PRO A 2 0.21 13.03 -18.77
C PRO A 2 0.43 14.44 -18.19
N TYR A 3 0.49 14.54 -16.86
CA TYR A 3 0.85 15.75 -16.14
C TYR A 3 1.92 15.40 -15.09
N PRO A 4 2.97 16.22 -14.96
CA PRO A 4 3.27 17.40 -15.77
C PRO A 4 3.66 16.98 -17.21
N ALA A 5 3.50 17.89 -18.19
CA ALA A 5 3.63 17.56 -19.62
C ALA A 5 5.06 17.11 -19.98
N GLU A 6 6.04 17.62 -19.25
CA GLU A 6 7.47 17.32 -19.33
C GLU A 6 7.75 15.84 -19.05
N HIS A 7 6.85 15.14 -18.35
CA HIS A 7 7.00 13.72 -18.02
C HIS A 7 6.38 12.78 -19.07
N ALA A 8 5.89 13.28 -20.21
CA ALA A 8 5.25 12.44 -21.23
C ALA A 8 6.13 11.24 -21.66
N ARG A 9 7.41 11.50 -21.92
CA ARG A 9 8.38 10.44 -22.27
C ARG A 9 8.56 9.42 -21.15
N LEU A 10 8.65 9.86 -19.90
CA LEU A 10 8.80 8.97 -18.75
C LEU A 10 7.56 8.08 -18.56
N VAL A 11 6.37 8.64 -18.78
CA VAL A 11 5.10 7.90 -18.72
C VAL A 11 5.07 6.80 -19.78
N GLU A 12 5.53 7.08 -21.00
CA GLU A 12 5.67 6.06 -22.06
C GLU A 12 6.66 4.96 -21.67
N GLU A 13 7.84 5.32 -21.18
CA GLU A 13 8.86 4.35 -20.73
C GLU A 13 8.34 3.47 -19.57
N ILE A 14 7.54 4.03 -18.64
CA ILE A 14 6.90 3.27 -17.55
C ILE A 14 5.77 2.38 -18.10
N ALA A 15 4.97 2.85 -19.06
CA ALA A 15 3.91 2.03 -19.67
C ALA A 15 4.46 0.79 -20.39
N GLU A 16 5.65 0.90 -20.99
CA GLU A 16 6.26 -0.22 -21.74
C GLU A 16 6.74 -1.36 -20.82
N ARG A 17 7.20 -1.04 -19.61
CA ARG A 17 7.89 -2.02 -18.72
C ARG A 17 7.21 -2.19 -17.37
N GLY A 18 6.13 -1.46 -17.12
CA GLY A 18 5.49 -1.36 -15.81
C GLY A 18 4.00 -1.10 -15.93
N LEU A 19 3.48 -0.27 -15.04
CA LEU A 19 2.05 -0.02 -14.94
C LEU A 19 1.78 1.45 -14.59
N ILE A 20 0.75 2.00 -15.23
CA ILE A 20 0.18 3.29 -14.89
C ILE A 20 -1.27 3.08 -14.48
N VAL A 21 -1.61 3.56 -13.29
CA VAL A 21 -2.95 3.44 -12.71
C VAL A 21 -3.55 4.85 -12.55
N SER A 22 -4.82 5.00 -12.92
CA SER A 22 -5.61 6.20 -12.69
C SER A 22 -7.06 5.83 -12.40
N GLU A 23 -7.67 6.48 -11.41
CA GLU A 23 -9.10 6.37 -11.14
C GLU A 23 -9.96 7.36 -11.96
N MET A 24 -9.31 8.24 -12.75
CA MET A 24 -9.98 9.31 -13.46
C MET A 24 -10.46 8.87 -14.86
N PRO A 25 -11.62 9.39 -15.33
CA PRO A 25 -12.11 9.10 -16.67
C PRO A 25 -11.10 9.45 -17.78
N THR A 26 -11.23 8.81 -18.93
CA THR A 26 -10.44 9.15 -20.11
C THR A 26 -10.62 10.63 -20.48
N LYS A 27 -9.54 11.29 -20.92
CA LYS A 27 -9.49 12.72 -21.27
C LYS A 27 -9.71 13.70 -20.10
N TRP A 28 -9.70 13.22 -18.85
CA TRP A 28 -9.74 14.11 -17.69
C TRP A 28 -8.54 15.07 -17.64
N GLU A 29 -8.80 16.32 -17.31
CA GLU A 29 -7.76 17.34 -17.08
C GLU A 29 -7.45 17.42 -15.57
N PRO A 30 -6.17 17.24 -15.17
CA PRO A 30 -5.78 17.28 -13.77
C PRO A 30 -6.03 18.65 -13.14
N ARG A 31 -6.60 18.67 -11.95
CA ARG A 31 -6.81 19.88 -11.13
C ARG A 31 -6.07 19.74 -9.81
N GLY A 32 -5.79 20.86 -9.13
CA GLY A 32 -5.08 20.86 -7.84
C GLY A 32 -5.65 19.86 -6.81
N ARG A 33 -6.98 19.79 -6.69
CA ARG A 33 -7.67 18.84 -5.79
C ARG A 33 -7.53 17.36 -6.16
N ASP A 34 -7.17 17.04 -7.40
CA ASP A 34 -7.05 15.66 -7.86
C ASP A 34 -5.73 15.03 -7.35
N PHE A 35 -4.70 15.83 -7.04
CA PHE A 35 -3.41 15.32 -6.57
C PHE A 35 -3.45 14.72 -5.16
N PRO A 36 -4.01 15.40 -4.12
CA PRO A 36 -4.20 14.78 -2.81
C PRO A 36 -5.05 13.53 -2.88
N ARG A 37 -6.16 13.55 -3.65
CA ARG A 37 -7.02 12.38 -3.83
C ARG A 37 -6.26 11.18 -4.39
N ARG A 38 -5.37 11.39 -5.37
CA ARG A 38 -4.54 10.33 -5.96
C ARG A 38 -3.53 9.76 -4.97
N ASN A 39 -3.01 10.55 -4.04
CA ASN A 39 -1.95 10.12 -3.11
C ASN A 39 -2.37 8.92 -2.24
N ARG A 40 -3.67 8.81 -1.89
CA ARG A 40 -4.20 7.66 -1.15
C ARG A 40 -3.99 6.31 -1.88
N ILE A 41 -3.97 6.33 -3.21
CA ILE A 41 -3.76 5.15 -4.05
C ILE A 41 -2.28 4.75 -4.00
N ILE A 42 -1.37 5.73 -3.98
CA ILE A 42 0.07 5.48 -3.89
C ILE A 42 0.41 4.75 -2.60
N SER A 43 -0.02 5.29 -1.45
CA SER A 43 0.22 4.65 -0.15
C SER A 43 -0.54 3.33 -0.03
N GLY A 44 -1.77 3.25 -0.54
CA GLY A 44 -2.62 2.06 -0.41
C GLY A 44 -2.06 0.84 -1.14
N LEU A 45 -1.49 1.04 -2.33
CA LEU A 45 -0.84 0.00 -3.13
C LEU A 45 0.58 -0.33 -2.63
N SER A 46 1.16 0.50 -1.78
CA SER A 46 2.52 0.30 -1.27
C SER A 46 2.52 -0.52 0.03
N ARG A 47 3.58 -1.32 0.24
CA ARG A 47 3.82 -1.99 1.53
C ARG A 47 4.28 -1.01 2.61
N ALA A 48 5.04 0.01 2.20
CA ALA A 48 5.53 1.10 3.02
C ALA A 48 5.77 2.35 2.16
N THR A 49 5.80 3.52 2.79
CA THR A 49 6.06 4.80 2.12
C THR A 49 7.35 5.41 2.65
N ILE A 50 8.25 5.83 1.77
CA ILE A 50 9.51 6.50 2.13
C ILE A 50 9.43 7.96 1.70
N VAL A 51 9.59 8.88 2.64
CA VAL A 51 9.66 10.33 2.38
C VAL A 51 11.12 10.76 2.43
N VAL A 52 11.66 11.15 1.28
CA VAL A 52 13.07 11.55 1.15
C VAL A 52 13.28 13.02 1.53
N GLU A 53 12.43 13.91 1.00
CA GLU A 53 12.46 15.34 1.30
C GLU A 53 11.03 15.88 1.38
N ALA A 54 10.76 16.73 2.37
CA ALA A 54 9.48 17.39 2.53
C ALA A 54 9.62 18.64 3.41
N ALA A 55 9.32 19.82 2.86
CA ALA A 55 9.08 21.02 3.68
C ALA A 55 7.74 20.91 4.45
N ARG A 56 7.51 21.74 5.47
CA ARG A 56 6.29 21.73 6.32
C ARG A 56 4.94 21.65 5.58
N ARG A 57 4.84 22.25 4.39
CA ARG A 57 3.61 22.28 3.56
C ARG A 57 3.75 21.45 2.28
N SER A 58 4.56 20.39 2.29
CA SER A 58 4.77 19.51 1.14
C SER A 58 3.59 18.55 0.95
N GLY A 59 3.16 18.36 -0.30
CA GLY A 59 2.16 17.34 -0.65
C GLY A 59 2.60 15.91 -0.31
N SER A 60 3.92 15.64 -0.21
CA SER A 60 4.44 14.33 0.22
C SER A 60 4.02 13.97 1.64
N LEU A 61 3.80 14.97 2.52
CA LEU A 61 3.32 14.74 3.89
C LEU A 61 1.87 14.25 3.92
N ILE A 62 1.08 14.59 2.90
CA ILE A 62 -0.28 14.05 2.74
C ILE A 62 -0.21 12.54 2.46
N THR A 63 0.71 12.11 1.59
CA THR A 63 0.91 10.68 1.33
C THR A 63 1.38 9.93 2.57
N ALA A 64 2.28 10.52 3.37
CA ALA A 64 2.72 9.94 4.64
C ALA A 64 1.56 9.80 5.64
N ARG A 65 0.67 10.79 5.71
CA ARG A 65 -0.54 10.72 6.52
C ARG A 65 -1.46 9.57 6.09
N PHE A 66 -1.78 9.48 4.79
CA PHE A 66 -2.59 8.38 4.27
C PHE A 66 -1.95 7.00 4.54
N ALA A 67 -0.63 6.90 4.42
CA ALA A 67 0.08 5.67 4.76
C ALA A 67 -0.14 5.27 6.23
N ASN A 68 0.01 6.21 7.18
CA ASN A 68 -0.26 5.95 8.60
C ASN A 68 -1.72 5.55 8.87
N GLU A 69 -2.68 6.25 8.27
CA GLU A 69 -4.12 5.95 8.41
C GLU A 69 -4.46 4.55 7.88
N GLN A 70 -3.76 4.11 6.84
CA GLN A 70 -3.86 2.78 6.23
C GLN A 70 -3.03 1.71 6.96
N GLY A 71 -2.41 2.04 8.10
CA GLY A 71 -1.56 1.11 8.85
C GLY A 71 -0.30 0.67 8.10
N ARG A 72 0.20 1.52 7.19
CA ARG A 72 1.44 1.29 6.44
C ARG A 72 2.61 1.94 7.16
N GLU A 73 3.75 1.27 7.12
CA GLU A 73 5.00 1.81 7.66
C GLU A 73 5.42 3.06 6.88
N VAL A 74 5.78 4.12 7.62
CA VAL A 74 6.31 5.36 7.06
C VAL A 74 7.76 5.51 7.47
N PHE A 75 8.61 5.61 6.46
CA PHE A 75 10.02 5.89 6.61
C PHE A 75 10.31 7.34 6.25
N ALA A 76 11.21 7.98 6.98
CA ALA A 76 11.64 9.34 6.72
C ALA A 76 13.17 9.42 6.70
N VAL A 77 13.71 10.05 5.65
CA VAL A 77 15.15 10.30 5.52
C VAL A 77 15.50 11.53 6.34
N PRO A 78 16.39 11.44 7.34
CA PRO A 78 16.74 12.59 8.17
C PRO A 78 17.55 13.61 7.38
N GLY A 79 17.40 14.89 7.74
CA GLY A 79 18.19 15.97 7.15
C GLY A 79 18.60 17.03 8.18
N SER A 80 19.46 17.95 7.75
CA SER A 80 19.94 19.04 8.61
C SER A 80 18.77 19.87 9.17
N PRO A 81 18.76 20.22 10.48
CA PRO A 81 17.78 21.16 11.03
C PRO A 81 17.78 22.55 10.36
N LEU A 82 18.85 22.90 9.66
CA LEU A 82 18.98 24.16 8.91
C LEU A 82 18.44 24.06 7.48
N ASP A 83 18.12 22.87 6.98
CA ASP A 83 17.55 22.68 5.65
C ASP A 83 16.02 22.76 5.71
N PRO A 84 15.37 23.76 5.09
CA PRO A 84 13.92 23.87 5.08
C PRO A 84 13.22 22.70 4.36
N ARG A 85 13.93 21.93 3.52
CA ARG A 85 13.38 20.71 2.89
C ARG A 85 13.38 19.50 3.81
N ALA A 86 14.16 19.53 4.89
CA ALA A 86 14.24 18.45 5.87
C ALA A 86 13.22 18.62 7.01
N GLU A 87 12.57 19.77 7.11
CA GLU A 87 11.72 20.11 8.26
C GLU A 87 10.56 19.12 8.44
N GLY A 88 9.86 18.78 7.36
CA GLY A 88 8.73 17.84 7.39
C GLY A 88 9.16 16.40 7.63
N VAL A 89 10.28 15.95 7.07
CA VAL A 89 10.80 14.59 7.34
C VAL A 89 11.32 14.46 8.77
N ASN A 90 11.98 15.48 9.31
CA ASN A 90 12.40 15.50 10.71
C ASN A 90 11.19 15.55 11.67
N ASP A 91 10.12 16.26 11.29
CA ASP A 91 8.86 16.26 12.05
C ASP A 91 8.18 14.87 12.01
N LEU A 92 8.19 14.17 10.87
CA LEU A 92 7.70 12.80 10.77
C LEU A 92 8.47 11.84 11.71
N ILE A 93 9.80 11.94 11.75
CA ILE A 93 10.63 11.13 12.67
C ILE A 93 10.24 11.43 14.13
N ARG A 94 10.03 12.70 14.47
CA ARG A 94 9.58 13.09 15.83
C ARG A 94 8.19 12.52 16.18
N GLN A 95 7.35 12.32 15.17
CA GLN A 95 6.00 11.75 15.30
C GLN A 95 6.00 10.21 15.28
N GLY A 96 7.17 9.56 15.18
CA GLY A 96 7.30 8.11 15.23
C GLY A 96 7.47 7.43 13.88
N ALA A 97 7.70 8.17 12.78
CA ALA A 97 8.13 7.55 11.54
C ALA A 97 9.51 6.89 11.69
N THR A 98 9.72 5.76 11.03
CA THR A 98 10.99 5.03 11.09
C THR A 98 12.08 5.81 10.36
N LEU A 99 13.20 6.07 11.03
CA LEU A 99 14.35 6.76 10.44
C LEU A 99 14.99 5.85 9.38
N CYS A 100 15.15 6.37 8.16
CA CYS A 100 15.77 5.67 7.04
C CYS A 100 17.06 6.40 6.62
N ALA A 101 18.21 5.91 7.08
CA ALA A 101 19.51 6.42 6.67
C ALA A 101 20.07 5.66 5.46
N ARG A 102 19.58 4.43 5.23
CA ARG A 102 20.06 3.54 4.17
C ARG A 102 18.99 2.51 3.77
N PRO A 103 19.05 1.93 2.56
CA PRO A 103 18.01 1.02 2.07
C PRO A 103 17.75 -0.20 2.95
N GLU A 104 18.78 -0.67 3.67
CA GLU A 104 18.70 -1.83 4.55
C GLU A 104 17.74 -1.60 5.72
N ASP A 105 17.56 -0.35 6.15
CA ASP A 105 16.62 0.02 7.22
C ASP A 105 15.19 -0.33 6.80
N VAL A 106 14.86 -0.15 5.52
CA VAL A 106 13.54 -0.48 4.96
C VAL A 106 13.36 -1.99 4.83
N THR A 107 14.33 -2.69 4.23
CA THR A 107 14.21 -4.12 3.98
C THR A 107 14.14 -4.92 5.28
N SER A 108 14.87 -4.50 6.31
CA SER A 108 14.88 -5.18 7.61
C SER A 108 13.51 -5.10 8.29
N VAL A 109 12.94 -3.89 8.39
CA VAL A 109 11.61 -3.69 8.98
C VAL A 109 10.52 -4.40 8.17
N LEU A 110 10.60 -4.37 6.83
CA LEU A 110 9.64 -5.09 5.99
C LEU A 110 9.77 -6.61 6.08
N ALA A 111 10.95 -7.15 6.39
CA ALA A 111 11.17 -8.57 6.62
C ALA A 111 10.64 -9.01 7.99
N GLU A 112 10.86 -8.22 9.04
CA GLU A 112 10.29 -8.46 10.38
C GLU A 112 8.75 -8.45 10.34
N ASN A 113 8.19 -7.52 9.57
CA ASN A 113 6.74 -7.41 9.39
C ASN A 113 6.17 -8.40 8.36
N ALA A 114 7.00 -9.19 7.67
CA ALA A 114 6.56 -10.17 6.68
C ALA A 114 5.82 -11.37 7.30
N GLY A 115 5.66 -11.43 8.63
CA GLY A 115 4.78 -12.37 9.36
C GLY A 115 3.41 -11.79 9.75
N THR A 116 3.24 -10.47 9.76
CA THR A 116 1.99 -9.82 10.16
C THR A 116 1.14 -9.50 8.92
N PRO A 117 -0.15 -9.92 8.83
CA PRO A 117 -1.02 -9.47 7.75
C PRO A 117 -1.19 -7.94 7.82
N PRO A 118 -1.33 -7.24 6.68
CA PRO A 118 -1.58 -5.80 6.69
C PRO A 118 -2.83 -5.52 7.54
N ARG A 119 -2.66 -4.74 8.63
CA ARG A 119 -3.77 -4.41 9.53
C ARG A 119 -4.64 -3.33 8.88
N LYS A 120 -5.96 -3.54 8.99
CA LYS A 120 -7.07 -2.84 8.33
C LYS A 120 -7.15 -3.09 6.83
N ASN A 121 -8.14 -3.90 6.44
CA ASN A 121 -8.60 -3.95 5.06
C ASN A 121 -9.14 -2.57 4.70
N LEU A 122 -8.67 -2.00 3.60
CA LEU A 122 -9.20 -0.78 2.96
C LEU A 122 -10.69 -0.94 2.53
N PHE A 123 -11.26 -2.12 2.75
CA PHE A 123 -12.60 -2.55 2.35
C PHE A 123 -13.39 -3.23 3.48
N ASP A 124 -12.89 -3.25 4.73
CA ASP A 124 -13.75 -3.60 5.88
C ASP A 124 -14.60 -2.38 6.20
N ASP A 125 -15.65 -2.19 5.41
CA ASP A 125 -16.66 -1.17 5.60
C ASP A 125 -17.95 -1.83 6.09
N ASP A 126 -17.99 -2.10 7.41
CA ASP A 126 -19.25 -2.23 8.15
C ASP A 126 -19.61 -0.87 8.78
N SER A 127 -19.23 0.23 8.12
CA SER A 127 -19.48 1.61 8.52
C SER A 127 -20.08 2.43 7.37
N LEU A 128 -20.95 1.81 6.55
CA LEU A 128 -21.80 2.52 5.59
C LEU A 128 -23.00 3.23 6.24
N GLU A 129 -22.89 3.58 7.52
CA GLU A 129 -23.72 4.59 8.16
C GLU A 129 -22.83 5.66 8.81
N GLY A 130 -22.50 6.67 8.01
CA GLY A 130 -21.99 7.95 8.52
C GLY A 130 -20.48 8.10 8.47
N GLN A 131 -19.95 8.40 7.28
CA GLN A 131 -18.69 9.14 7.13
C GLN A 131 -18.50 9.74 5.73
N ASP A 132 -19.46 10.56 5.31
CA ASP A 132 -19.22 11.66 4.35
C ASP A 132 -18.27 12.75 4.93
N THR A 133 -17.63 12.50 6.08
CA THR A 133 -16.79 13.45 6.82
C THR A 133 -15.29 13.31 6.56
N LEU A 134 -14.85 12.36 5.73
CA LEU A 134 -13.40 12.20 5.41
C LEU A 134 -12.87 13.22 4.39
N ILE A 135 -13.72 14.10 3.86
CA ILE A 135 -13.32 15.16 2.91
C ILE A 135 -13.39 16.56 3.55
N ASP A 136 -13.80 16.69 4.81
CA ASP A 136 -13.93 18.00 5.46
C ASP A 136 -12.61 18.54 6.06
N GLU A 137 -11.51 17.77 6.03
CA GLU A 137 -10.18 18.31 6.32
C GLU A 137 -9.54 19.04 5.11
N LEU A 138 -10.14 18.96 3.91
CA LEU A 138 -9.69 19.79 2.78
C LEU A 138 -9.95 21.28 3.00
N ASP A 139 -10.85 21.65 3.92
CA ASP A 139 -11.09 23.03 4.34
C ASP A 139 -9.98 23.59 5.23
N LEU A 140 -9.18 22.74 5.88
CA LEU A 140 -8.03 23.17 6.69
C LEU A 140 -6.89 23.76 5.82
N PHE A 141 -6.88 23.42 4.53
CA PHE A 141 -5.97 23.95 3.52
C PHE A 141 -6.71 24.62 2.35
N GLY A 142 -8.02 24.86 2.48
CA GLY A 142 -8.88 25.46 1.45
C GLY A 142 -8.52 26.91 1.09
N GLY A 143 -7.63 27.54 1.87
CA GLY A 143 -7.03 28.84 1.55
C GLY A 143 -5.80 28.78 0.64
N LEU A 144 -5.41 27.60 0.13
CA LEU A 144 -4.37 27.49 -0.88
C LEU A 144 -4.98 27.82 -2.24
N ASP A 145 -4.99 29.12 -2.57
CA ASP A 145 -5.17 29.58 -3.94
C ASP A 145 -4.35 28.68 -4.87
N GLY A 146 -4.98 28.20 -5.95
CA GLY A 146 -4.38 27.25 -6.90
C GLY A 146 -3.04 27.68 -7.49
N ALA A 147 -2.64 28.94 -7.29
CA ALA A 147 -1.33 29.49 -7.58
C ALA A 147 -0.18 28.91 -6.72
N ALA A 148 -0.43 28.34 -5.54
CA ALA A 148 0.63 27.77 -4.70
C ALA A 148 1.18 26.40 -5.18
N PHE A 149 0.51 25.79 -6.16
CA PHE A 149 0.95 24.56 -6.83
C PHE A 149 1.66 24.82 -8.16
N GLU A 150 1.60 26.06 -8.66
CA GLU A 150 2.40 26.50 -9.79
C GLU A 150 3.66 27.18 -9.26
N GLU A 151 4.80 26.87 -9.87
CA GLU A 151 6.11 27.46 -9.58
C GLU A 151 6.82 26.96 -8.30
N ARG A 152 7.20 25.67 -8.30
CA ARG A 152 8.41 25.23 -7.61
C ARG A 152 9.38 24.62 -8.62
N ALA A 153 10.58 25.21 -8.63
CA ALA A 153 11.73 24.96 -9.48
C ALA A 153 11.75 23.59 -10.19
N ALA A 154 12.03 23.63 -11.50
CA ALA A 154 12.24 22.46 -12.34
C ALA A 154 13.03 21.38 -11.57
N PRO A 155 12.45 20.19 -11.34
CA PRO A 155 13.18 19.13 -10.65
C PRO A 155 14.44 18.85 -11.48
N LYS A 156 15.62 18.82 -10.83
CA LYS A 156 16.82 18.29 -11.48
C LYS A 156 16.44 16.94 -12.06
N ARG A 157 16.64 16.79 -13.37
CA ARG A 157 16.35 15.56 -14.12
C ARG A 157 16.88 14.39 -13.29
N PHE A 158 15.98 13.55 -12.78
CA PHE A 158 16.37 12.34 -12.10
C PHE A 158 17.11 11.48 -13.13
N SER A 159 18.42 11.41 -13.01
CA SER A 159 19.24 10.46 -13.74
C SER A 159 19.41 9.25 -12.82
N PRO A 160 18.70 8.14 -13.06
CA PRO A 160 18.97 6.93 -12.32
C PRO A 160 20.45 6.56 -12.49
N PRO A 161 21.15 6.12 -11.43
CA PRO A 161 22.50 5.60 -11.57
C PRO A 161 22.47 4.43 -12.56
N SER A 162 23.45 4.37 -13.47
CA SER A 162 23.62 3.21 -14.33
C SER A 162 23.67 1.95 -13.47
N PRO A 163 22.88 0.92 -13.77
CA PRO A 163 22.93 -0.32 -13.01
C PRO A 163 24.36 -0.85 -12.98
N PRO A 164 24.85 -1.39 -11.85
CA PRO A 164 26.17 -2.00 -11.80
C PRO A 164 26.26 -3.08 -12.90
N ALA A 165 27.36 -3.05 -13.66
CA ALA A 165 27.53 -3.80 -14.90
C ALA A 165 27.42 -5.33 -14.77
N ASP A 166 27.35 -5.86 -13.53
CA ASP A 166 27.43 -7.30 -13.26
C ASP A 166 26.22 -7.88 -12.50
N ARG A 167 25.06 -7.22 -12.51
CA ARG A 167 23.82 -7.83 -11.96
C ARG A 167 22.60 -7.59 -12.82
N VAL A 168 22.59 -8.20 -14.01
CA VAL A 168 21.34 -8.73 -14.56
C VAL A 168 21.00 -10.02 -13.81
N ALA A 169 20.52 -9.87 -12.58
CA ALA A 169 19.73 -10.94 -11.99
C ALA A 169 18.43 -10.99 -12.78
N ASP A 170 18.35 -11.98 -13.65
CA ASP A 170 17.24 -12.44 -14.47
C ASP A 170 15.86 -11.97 -13.96
N LEU A 171 15.42 -10.77 -14.37
CA LEU A 171 14.08 -10.25 -14.08
C LEU A 171 13.00 -10.94 -14.93
N ASP A 172 13.42 -11.72 -15.94
CA ASP A 172 12.59 -12.61 -16.75
C ASP A 172 12.54 -14.05 -16.24
N ALA A 173 13.20 -14.34 -15.11
CA ALA A 173 12.92 -15.57 -14.38
C ALA A 173 11.49 -15.47 -13.85
N ARG A 174 10.55 -16.09 -14.58
CA ARG A 174 9.33 -16.64 -13.94
C ARG A 174 9.82 -17.28 -12.64
N PRO A 175 9.23 -16.98 -11.47
CA PRO A 175 9.68 -17.60 -10.25
C PRO A 175 9.61 -19.11 -10.49
N ARG A 176 10.78 -19.75 -10.63
CA ARG A 176 10.89 -21.17 -10.36
C ARG A 176 10.38 -21.27 -8.95
N CYS A 177 9.40 -22.16 -8.74
CA CYS A 177 8.88 -22.46 -7.42
C CYS A 177 10.07 -22.73 -6.50
N ASP A 178 10.49 -21.71 -5.78
CA ASP A 178 11.56 -21.77 -4.79
C ASP A 178 10.89 -21.54 -3.45
N GLU A 179 11.16 -22.49 -2.58
CA GLU A 179 10.55 -22.74 -1.29
C GLU A 179 11.02 -21.66 -0.31
N SER A 180 10.51 -20.44 -0.45
CA SER A 180 10.39 -19.56 0.71
C SER A 180 9.47 -20.27 1.72
N PRO A 181 9.71 -20.19 3.04
CA PRO A 181 8.88 -20.89 4.01
C PRO A 181 7.47 -20.34 3.83
N ARG A 182 6.61 -21.11 3.16
CA ARG A 182 5.23 -20.73 2.91
C ARG A 182 4.69 -20.43 4.30
N ARG A 183 4.26 -19.19 4.57
CA ARG A 183 3.32 -18.96 5.69
C ARG A 183 2.31 -20.08 5.53
N ASP A 184 2.19 -20.93 6.54
CA ASP A 184 1.42 -22.16 6.37
C ASP A 184 0.01 -21.73 5.98
N ALA A 185 -0.42 -22.07 4.76
CA ALA A 185 -1.70 -21.65 4.23
C ALA A 185 -2.83 -22.04 5.21
N HIS A 186 -2.60 -23.13 5.93
CA HIS A 186 -3.42 -23.62 7.01
C HIS A 186 -3.52 -22.64 8.19
N GLU A 187 -2.40 -22.08 8.66
CA GLU A 187 -2.36 -21.10 9.75
C GLU A 187 -3.07 -19.79 9.39
N VAL A 188 -2.84 -19.30 8.16
CA VAL A 188 -3.49 -18.07 7.68
C VAL A 188 -5.00 -18.24 7.59
N ILE A 189 -5.49 -19.33 7.02
CA ILE A 189 -6.93 -19.58 6.87
C ILE A 189 -7.60 -19.81 8.23
N LEU A 190 -6.96 -20.52 9.16
CA LEU A 190 -7.49 -20.69 10.51
C LEU A 190 -7.59 -19.36 11.27
N SER A 191 -6.67 -18.42 11.04
CA SER A 191 -6.73 -17.09 11.67
C SER A 191 -7.90 -16.22 11.17
N LEU A 192 -8.40 -16.51 9.97
CA LEU A 192 -9.49 -15.77 9.32
C LEU A 192 -10.85 -16.43 9.53
N LEU A 193 -10.90 -17.75 9.72
CA LEU A 193 -12.15 -18.47 9.93
C LEU A 193 -12.62 -18.34 11.38
N GLY A 194 -13.86 -17.90 11.56
CA GLY A 194 -14.55 -17.83 12.84
C GLY A 194 -15.84 -18.65 12.86
N PRO A 195 -16.68 -18.47 13.90
CA PRO A 195 -18.01 -19.09 13.97
C PRO A 195 -19.01 -18.47 12.97
N ALA A 196 -18.73 -17.28 12.46
CA ALA A 196 -19.55 -16.60 11.46
C ALA A 196 -19.23 -17.11 10.04
N PRO A 197 -20.23 -17.29 9.15
CA PRO A 197 -19.98 -17.65 7.75
C PRO A 197 -19.21 -16.56 6.99
N ILE A 198 -18.15 -16.97 6.28
CA ILE A 198 -17.33 -16.11 5.41
C ILE A 198 -17.34 -16.68 4.00
N ALA A 199 -17.49 -15.85 2.98
CA ALA A 199 -17.44 -16.30 1.58
C ALA A 199 -16.04 -16.79 1.20
N ILE A 200 -15.96 -17.86 0.41
CA ILE A 200 -14.67 -18.41 -0.04
C ILE A 200 -13.87 -17.37 -0.85
N ASP A 201 -14.54 -16.55 -1.68
CA ASP A 201 -13.89 -15.50 -2.45
C ASP A 201 -13.26 -14.42 -1.55
N ASP A 202 -13.85 -14.16 -0.38
CA ASP A 202 -13.29 -13.26 0.62
C ASP A 202 -12.07 -13.86 1.29
N LEU A 203 -12.05 -15.16 1.56
CA LEU A 203 -10.87 -15.86 2.09
C LEU A 203 -9.70 -15.80 1.08
N ILE A 204 -9.96 -16.04 -0.20
CA ILE A 204 -8.96 -15.92 -1.28
C ILE A 204 -8.40 -14.49 -1.30
N ARG A 205 -9.30 -13.50 -1.28
CA ARG A 205 -8.95 -12.08 -1.36
C ARG A 205 -8.14 -11.60 -0.16
N VAL A 206 -8.56 -11.93 1.07
CA VAL A 206 -7.95 -11.44 2.32
C VAL A 206 -6.67 -12.21 2.66
N ALA A 207 -6.63 -13.52 2.42
CA ALA A 207 -5.43 -14.32 2.69
C ALA A 207 -4.30 -14.06 1.68
N GLY A 208 -4.63 -13.49 0.51
CA GLY A 208 -3.68 -13.32 -0.60
C GLY A 208 -3.17 -14.66 -1.16
N LEU A 209 -3.92 -15.74 -0.92
CA LEU A 209 -3.61 -17.09 -1.36
C LEU A 209 -4.31 -17.39 -2.69
N THR A 210 -3.81 -18.37 -3.44
CA THR A 210 -4.51 -18.83 -4.64
C THR A 210 -5.77 -19.59 -4.27
N ALA A 211 -6.77 -19.60 -5.17
CA ALA A 211 -7.97 -20.42 -5.00
C ALA A 211 -7.65 -21.89 -4.72
N ARG A 212 -6.58 -22.43 -5.31
CA ARG A 212 -6.12 -23.81 -5.09
C ARG A 212 -5.64 -24.04 -3.66
N GLU A 213 -4.88 -23.12 -3.10
CA GLU A 213 -4.36 -23.22 -1.73
C GLU A 213 -5.50 -23.12 -0.71
N VAL A 214 -6.42 -22.17 -0.91
CA VAL A 214 -7.60 -22.03 -0.05
C VAL A 214 -8.47 -23.27 -0.11
N GLN A 215 -8.78 -23.77 -1.31
CA GLN A 215 -9.58 -24.99 -1.45
C GLN A 215 -8.90 -26.22 -0.85
N GLY A 216 -7.58 -26.34 -0.96
CA GLY A 216 -6.82 -27.44 -0.34
C GLY A 216 -7.01 -27.49 1.18
N VAL A 217 -6.79 -26.35 1.84
CA VAL A 217 -6.96 -26.23 3.31
C VAL A 217 -8.41 -26.43 3.73
N LEU A 218 -9.38 -25.87 2.98
CA LEU A 218 -10.79 -26.07 3.29
C LEU A 218 -11.20 -27.54 3.17
N VAL A 219 -10.69 -28.29 2.19
CA VAL A 219 -10.93 -29.74 2.09
C VAL A 219 -10.33 -30.50 3.27
N GLU A 220 -9.12 -30.15 3.69
CA GLU A 220 -8.49 -30.76 4.89
C GLU A 220 -9.35 -30.52 6.14
N LEU A 221 -9.79 -29.28 6.39
CA LEU A 221 -10.66 -28.95 7.52
C LEU A 221 -12.05 -29.62 7.45
N ASP A 222 -12.58 -29.85 6.24
CA ASP A 222 -13.84 -30.56 6.00
C ASP A 222 -13.70 -32.04 6.36
N ILE A 223 -12.58 -32.67 5.96
CA ILE A 223 -12.25 -34.06 6.32
C ILE A 223 -12.05 -34.21 7.83
N GLU A 224 -11.44 -33.22 8.49
CA GLU A 224 -11.29 -33.18 9.95
C GLU A 224 -12.60 -32.92 10.69
N GLY A 225 -13.70 -32.61 9.98
CA GLY A 225 -14.99 -32.25 10.58
C GLY A 225 -14.97 -30.92 11.34
N ARG A 226 -14.02 -30.04 11.02
CA ARG A 226 -13.82 -28.72 11.65
C ARG A 226 -14.35 -27.57 10.81
N LEU A 227 -14.82 -27.84 9.60
CA LEU A 227 -15.41 -26.87 8.69
C LEU A 227 -16.92 -27.11 8.56
N GLN A 228 -17.71 -26.05 8.54
CA GLN A 228 -19.11 -26.08 8.18
C GLN A 228 -19.32 -25.29 6.88
N ARG A 229 -19.93 -25.92 5.87
CA ARG A 229 -20.31 -25.27 4.62
C ARG A 229 -21.73 -24.73 4.71
N HIS A 230 -21.91 -23.52 4.19
CA HIS A 230 -23.19 -22.80 4.13
C HIS A 230 -23.60 -22.57 2.67
N GLY A 231 -24.78 -21.99 2.47
CA GLY A 231 -25.22 -21.54 1.13
C GLY A 231 -24.33 -20.42 0.57
N ALA A 232 -24.41 -20.19 -0.74
CA ALA A 232 -23.66 -19.13 -1.46
C ALA A 232 -22.13 -19.23 -1.36
N SER A 233 -21.58 -20.46 -1.29
CA SER A 233 -20.13 -20.70 -1.21
C SER A 233 -19.45 -20.08 0.02
N SER A 234 -20.17 -20.02 1.15
CA SER A 234 -19.63 -19.56 2.42
C SER A 234 -19.26 -20.71 3.35
N VAL A 235 -18.27 -20.47 4.23
CA VAL A 235 -17.71 -21.46 5.16
C VAL A 235 -17.47 -20.84 6.53
N SER A 236 -17.56 -21.64 7.60
CA SER A 236 -17.21 -21.25 8.97
C SER A 236 -16.52 -22.40 9.70
N LEU A 237 -15.89 -22.13 10.84
CA LEU A 237 -15.46 -23.21 11.74
C LEU A 237 -16.66 -23.88 12.39
N ALA A 238 -16.64 -25.21 12.44
CA ALA A 238 -17.64 -26.00 13.14
C ALA A 238 -17.47 -25.79 14.65
N ILE A 239 -18.49 -25.23 15.30
CA ILE A 239 -18.50 -25.07 16.76
C ILE A 239 -18.85 -26.43 17.37
N ASN A 240 -17.82 -27.22 17.70
CA ASN A 240 -18.02 -28.43 18.48
C ASN A 240 -18.26 -28.05 19.94
N TYR A 241 -19.53 -27.90 20.34
CA TYR A 241 -19.92 -27.93 21.74
C TYR A 241 -19.68 -29.36 22.26
N LYS A 242 -18.54 -29.60 22.91
CA LYS A 242 -18.42 -30.75 23.81
C LYS A 242 -19.40 -30.53 24.98
N LEU A 243 -20.50 -31.29 24.97
CA LEU A 243 -21.31 -31.57 26.17
C LEU A 243 -20.50 -32.41 27.17
#